data_AF-A0A2N8MDH4-F1
#
_entry.id   AF-A0A2N8MDH4-F1
#
_cell.length_a   1.000
_cell.length_b   1.000
_cell.length_c   1.000
_cell.angle_alpha   90.00
_cell.angle_beta   90.00
_cell.angle_gamma   90.00
#
_symmetry.space_group_name_H-M   'P 1'
#
loop_
_entity.id
_entity.type
_entity.pdbx_description
1 polymer ?
#
loop_
_entity_poly.entity_id
_entity_poly.type
_entity_poly.pdbx_seq_one_letter_code
_entity_poly.pdbx_strand_id
1 'polypeptide(L)'
;MPDDTQSLDERKNTLLAEFIFDEKRYLRLARFNYFAAQGLLWASLAARSLAALLGLVPSLSAAIEKWQLGLASALSVLFTTFSLQVGFQQRANWHYRKVHRIRTLRRRLQFELPTSPAAADIAAVSNARSAMDLEMSKEWEDMKLAKEPRSKRSVCCTNQGI
;
A
#
# COMPACT_ATOMS: atom_id res chain seq x y z
N MET A 1 -43.08 20.12 -12.27
CA MET A 1 -42.28 19.33 -11.31
C MET A 1 -40.87 19.27 -11.86
N PRO A 2 -39.89 19.93 -11.24
CA PRO A 2 -38.51 19.85 -11.69
C PRO A 2 -37.94 18.46 -11.38
N ASP A 3 -37.81 17.67 -12.44
CA ASP A 3 -36.86 16.61 -12.75
C ASP A 3 -36.08 15.93 -11.59
N ASP A 4 -36.75 15.08 -10.82
CA ASP A 4 -36.10 14.16 -9.85
C ASP A 4 -35.02 13.29 -10.51
N THR A 5 -35.17 12.99 -11.81
CA THR A 5 -34.22 12.23 -12.64
C THR A 5 -32.88 12.96 -12.81
N GLN A 6 -32.89 14.29 -13.03
CA GLN A 6 -31.65 15.09 -13.13
C GLN A 6 -30.84 15.04 -11.84
N SER A 7 -31.52 15.07 -10.68
CA SER A 7 -30.85 14.98 -9.38
C SER A 7 -30.19 13.61 -9.14
N LEU A 8 -30.77 12.53 -9.68
CA LEU A 8 -30.22 11.17 -9.56
C LEU A 8 -29.02 10.96 -10.48
N ASP A 9 -29.09 11.48 -11.71
CA ASP A 9 -27.97 11.43 -12.64
C ASP A 9 -26.79 12.25 -12.14
N GLU A 10 -27.02 13.41 -11.53
CA GLU A 10 -25.98 14.22 -10.90
C GLU A 10 -25.29 13.48 -9.74
N ARG A 11 -26.06 12.82 -8.87
CA ARG A 11 -25.53 11.99 -7.77
C ARG A 11 -24.69 10.82 -8.30
N LYS A 12 -25.18 10.12 -9.31
CA LYS A 12 -24.46 9.02 -9.98
C LYS A 12 -23.13 9.52 -10.59
N ASN A 13 -23.17 10.63 -11.31
CA ASN A 13 -21.99 11.22 -11.96
C ASN A 13 -20.96 11.69 -10.93
N THR A 14 -21.42 12.29 -9.82
CA THR A 14 -20.55 12.67 -8.70
C THR A 14 -19.86 11.45 -8.11
N LEU A 15 -20.61 10.38 -7.82
CA LEU A 15 -20.07 9.13 -7.28
C LEU A 15 -19.07 8.47 -8.24
N LEU A 16 -19.33 8.52 -9.55
CA LEU A 16 -18.39 8.05 -10.57
C LEU A 16 -17.09 8.86 -10.60
N ALA A 17 -17.20 10.18 -10.53
CA ALA A 17 -16.04 11.08 -10.52
C ALA A 17 -15.15 10.81 -9.30
N GLU A 18 -15.76 10.60 -8.12
CA GLU A 18 -15.04 10.22 -6.91
C GLU A 18 -14.32 8.88 -7.06
N PHE A 19 -14.97 7.85 -7.62
CA PHE A 19 -14.32 6.56 -7.86
C PHE A 19 -13.12 6.68 -8.80
N ILE A 20 -13.23 7.45 -9.88
CA ILE A 20 -12.13 7.67 -10.83
C ILE A 20 -10.98 8.40 -10.15
N PHE A 21 -11.28 9.42 -9.36
CA PHE A 21 -10.27 10.17 -8.62
C PHE A 21 -9.52 9.28 -7.62
N ASP A 22 -10.25 8.52 -6.81
CA ASP A 22 -9.67 7.62 -5.81
C ASP A 22 -8.86 6.51 -6.46
N GLU A 23 -9.34 5.93 -7.56
CA GLU A 23 -8.60 4.91 -8.31
C GLU A 23 -7.23 5.43 -8.73
N LYS A 24 -7.17 6.63 -9.35
CA LYS A 24 -5.91 7.26 -9.78
C LYS A 24 -5.01 7.59 -8.59
N ARG A 25 -5.58 8.06 -7.48
CA ARG A 25 -4.83 8.37 -6.25
C ARG A 25 -4.17 7.13 -5.67
N TYR A 26 -4.93 6.06 -5.43
CA TYR A 26 -4.41 4.84 -4.84
C TYR A 26 -3.47 4.08 -5.78
N LEU A 27 -3.70 4.12 -7.09
CA LEU A 27 -2.79 3.51 -8.06
C LEU A 27 -1.43 4.22 -8.10
N ARG A 28 -1.39 5.55 -7.96
CA ARG A 28 -0.12 6.29 -7.80
C ARG A 28 0.60 5.89 -6.52
N LEU A 29 -0.10 5.80 -5.40
CA LEU A 29 0.48 5.37 -4.12
C LEU A 29 1.00 3.93 -4.17
N ALA A 30 0.27 3.02 -4.83
CA ALA A 30 0.68 1.65 -5.04
C ALA A 30 2.00 1.56 -5.82
N ARG A 31 2.08 2.27 -6.95
CA ARG A 31 3.28 2.31 -7.80
C ARG A 31 4.46 2.95 -7.07
N PHE A 32 4.25 4.06 -6.36
CA PHE A 32 5.31 4.72 -5.61
C PHE A 32 5.90 3.78 -4.55
N ASN A 33 5.06 3.11 -3.76
CA ASN A 33 5.51 2.14 -2.77
C ASN A 33 6.22 0.94 -3.41
N TYR A 34 5.73 0.46 -4.55
CA TYR A 34 6.38 -0.63 -5.29
C TYR A 34 7.78 -0.22 -5.79
N PHE A 35 7.90 0.94 -6.44
CA PHE A 35 9.19 1.45 -6.92
C PHE A 35 10.14 1.81 -5.78
N ALA A 36 9.64 2.30 -4.65
CA ALA A 36 10.46 2.53 -3.46
C ALA A 36 11.04 1.22 -2.92
N ALA A 37 10.22 0.17 -2.81
CA ALA A 37 10.68 -1.16 -2.38
C ALA A 37 11.75 -1.72 -3.33
N GLN A 38 11.48 -1.66 -4.62
CA GLN A 38 12.38 -2.16 -5.65
C GLN A 38 13.68 -1.34 -5.73
N GLY A 39 13.59 -0.02 -5.56
CA GLY A 39 14.73 0.90 -5.54
C GLY A 39 15.67 0.62 -4.36
N LEU A 40 15.12 0.37 -3.17
CA LEU A 40 15.89 -0.04 -2.00
C LEU A 40 16.63 -1.37 -2.24
N LEU A 41 15.97 -2.35 -2.87
CA LEU A 41 16.60 -3.62 -3.21
C LEU A 41 17.74 -3.44 -4.22
N TRP A 42 17.51 -2.68 -5.30
CA TRP A 42 18.55 -2.38 -6.29
C TRP A 42 19.72 -1.60 -5.68
N ALA A 43 19.45 -0.61 -4.83
CA ALA A 43 20.48 0.14 -4.12
C ALA A 43 21.32 -0.77 -3.22
N SER A 44 20.67 -1.69 -2.49
CA SER A 44 21.36 -2.66 -1.63
C SER A 44 22.27 -3.60 -2.43
N LEU A 45 21.81 -4.04 -3.61
CA LEU A 45 22.57 -4.90 -4.52
C LEU A 45 23.74 -4.14 -5.14
N ALA A 46 23.51 -2.93 -5.64
CA ALA A 46 24.54 -2.07 -6.22
C ALA A 46 25.64 -1.76 -5.20
N ALA A 47 25.27 -1.46 -3.95
CA ALA A 47 26.24 -1.23 -2.87
C ALA A 47 27.13 -2.45 -2.61
N ARG A 48 26.57 -3.67 -2.62
CA ARG A 48 27.34 -4.92 -2.43
C ARG A 48 28.25 -5.21 -3.62
N SER A 49 27.71 -5.08 -4.83
CA SER A 49 28.49 -5.30 -6.06
C SER A 49 29.64 -4.32 -6.17
N LEU A 50 29.42 -3.04 -5.83
CA LEU A 50 30.46 -2.02 -5.82
C LEU A 50 31.53 -2.32 -4.76
N ALA A 51 31.14 -2.68 -3.54
CA ALA A 51 32.08 -3.07 -2.49
C ALA A 51 32.93 -4.29 -2.91
N ALA A 52 32.32 -5.28 -3.55
CA ALA A 52 33.04 -6.45 -4.06
C ALA A 52 34.02 -6.10 -5.19
N LEU A 53 33.61 -5.29 -6.16
CA LEU A 53 34.46 -4.82 -7.27
C LEU A 53 35.66 -4.01 -6.76
N LEU A 54 35.43 -3.09 -5.82
CA LEU A 54 36.49 -2.26 -5.24
C LEU A 54 37.48 -3.07 -4.39
N GLY A 55 37.02 -4.16 -3.75
CA GLY A 55 37.88 -5.07 -3.01
C GLY A 55 38.72 -6.02 -3.88
N LEU A 56 38.29 -6.29 -5.12
CA LEU A 56 38.95 -7.22 -6.04
C LEU A 56 40.06 -6.58 -6.88
N VAL A 57 40.03 -5.26 -7.08
CA VAL A 57 41.02 -4.56 -7.91
C VAL A 57 42.14 -4.02 -7.01
N PRO A 58 43.37 -4.57 -7.06
CA PRO A 58 44.45 -4.23 -6.13
C PRO A 58 44.82 -2.75 -6.15
N SER A 59 44.84 -2.13 -7.34
CA SER A 59 45.15 -0.71 -7.53
C SER A 59 44.13 0.24 -6.93
N LEU A 60 42.84 -0.16 -6.89
CA LEU A 60 41.77 0.61 -6.25
C LEU A 60 41.71 0.33 -4.74
N SER A 61 41.97 -0.91 -4.33
CA SER A 61 41.99 -1.31 -2.92
C SER A 61 43.09 -0.60 -2.10
N ALA A 62 44.17 -0.18 -2.76
CA ALA A 62 45.24 0.59 -2.14
C ALA A 62 44.89 2.09 -1.94
N ALA A 63 43.96 2.62 -2.74
CA ALA A 63 43.51 4.01 -2.67
C ALA A 63 42.29 4.20 -1.75
N ILE A 64 41.60 3.12 -1.39
CA ILE A 64 40.35 3.13 -0.63
C ILE A 64 40.64 2.61 0.78
N GLU A 65 40.35 3.44 1.78
CA GLU A 65 40.55 3.04 3.18
C GLU A 65 39.56 1.94 3.58
N LYS A 66 40.05 0.91 4.28
CA LYS A 66 39.28 -0.30 4.64
C LYS A 66 37.95 -0.01 5.36
N TRP A 67 37.84 1.13 6.06
CA TRP A 67 36.60 1.54 6.72
C TRP A 67 35.48 1.87 5.72
N GLN A 68 35.80 2.35 4.51
CA GLN A 68 34.82 2.71 3.48
C GLN A 68 34.12 1.46 2.92
N LEU A 69 34.86 0.37 2.73
CA LEU A 69 34.32 -0.94 2.34
C LEU A 69 33.39 -1.50 3.44
N GLY A 70 33.79 -1.36 4.70
CA GLY A 70 32.95 -1.71 5.85
C GLY A 70 31.64 -0.93 5.86
N LEU A 71 31.70 0.38 5.63
CA LEU A 71 30.53 1.27 5.61
C LEU A 71 29.56 0.94 4.47
N ALA A 72 30.06 0.64 3.27
CA ALA A 72 29.24 0.21 2.14
C ALA A 72 28.49 -1.11 2.44
N SER A 73 29.15 -2.07 3.10
CA SER A 73 28.51 -3.32 3.51
C SER A 73 27.43 -3.12 4.58
N ALA A 74 27.69 -2.25 5.57
CA ALA A 74 26.74 -1.92 6.63
C ALA A 74 25.50 -1.19 6.08
N LEU A 75 25.69 -0.27 5.13
CA LEU A 75 24.61 0.41 4.42
C LEU A 75 23.69 -0.57 3.68
N SER A 76 24.24 -1.62 3.05
CA SER A 76 23.42 -2.63 2.37
C SER A 76 22.52 -3.40 3.34
N VAL A 77 23.04 -3.76 4.51
CA VAL A 77 22.25 -4.41 5.58
C VAL A 77 21.16 -3.45 6.07
N LEU A 78 21.50 -2.18 6.33
CA LEU A 78 20.53 -1.18 6.74
C LEU A 78 19.40 -0.99 5.74
N PHE A 79 19.70 -0.88 4.43
CA PHE A 79 18.66 -0.73 3.41
C PHE A 79 17.75 -1.95 3.31
N THR A 80 18.32 -3.16 3.44
CA THR A 80 17.55 -4.40 3.40
C THR A 80 16.61 -4.50 4.61
N THR A 81 17.15 -4.27 5.81
CA THR A 81 16.37 -4.32 7.05
C THR A 81 15.32 -3.21 7.09
N PHE A 82 15.64 -2.00 6.62
CA PHE A 82 14.69 -0.89 6.53
C PHE A 82 13.55 -1.19 5.54
N SER A 83 13.86 -1.76 4.37
CA SER A 83 12.85 -2.16 3.39
C SER A 83 11.86 -3.18 3.97
N LEU A 84 12.37 -4.17 4.70
CA LEU A 84 11.57 -5.18 5.40
C LEU A 84 10.71 -4.57 6.51
N GLN A 85 11.27 -3.69 7.33
CA GLN A 85 10.54 -3.03 8.43
C GLN A 85 9.45 -2.10 7.91
N VAL A 86 9.72 -1.27 6.90
CA VAL A 86 8.71 -0.34 6.37
C VAL A 86 7.64 -1.09 5.55
N GLY A 87 7.96 -2.28 5.03
CA GLY A 87 7.04 -3.18 4.32
C GLY A 87 6.28 -2.48 3.19
N PHE A 88 7.02 -1.71 2.40
CA PHE A 88 6.51 -0.99 1.23
C PHE A 88 5.75 -1.91 0.27
N GLN A 89 6.18 -3.16 0.11
CA GLN A 89 5.51 -4.15 -0.74
C GLN A 89 4.12 -4.52 -0.23
N GLN A 90 3.94 -4.74 1.09
CA GLN A 90 2.62 -5.00 1.67
C GLN A 90 1.68 -3.80 1.49
N ARG A 91 2.19 -2.58 1.70
CA ARG A 91 1.43 -1.34 1.48
C ARG A 91 1.04 -1.16 0.01
N ALA A 92 1.95 -1.46 -0.92
CA ALA A 92 1.66 -1.45 -2.36
C ALA A 92 0.53 -2.44 -2.70
N ASN A 93 0.62 -3.67 -2.21
CA ASN A 93 -0.40 -4.70 -2.42
C ASN A 93 -1.76 -4.28 -1.86
N TRP A 94 -1.80 -3.66 -0.67
CA TRP A 94 -3.04 -3.13 -0.10
C TRP A 94 -3.67 -2.05 -0.99
N HIS A 95 -2.88 -1.11 -1.51
CA HIS A 95 -3.39 -0.10 -2.44
C HIS A 95 -3.91 -0.72 -3.75
N TYR A 96 -3.23 -1.73 -4.30
CA TYR A 96 -3.71 -2.46 -5.47
C TYR A 96 -5.02 -3.20 -5.21
N ARG A 97 -5.16 -3.86 -4.04
CA ARG A 97 -6.42 -4.49 -3.62
C ARG A 97 -7.54 -3.46 -3.52
N LYS A 98 -7.28 -2.28 -2.93
CA LYS A 98 -8.26 -1.20 -2.83
C LYS A 98 -8.70 -0.71 -4.22
N VAL A 99 -7.76 -0.48 -5.13
CA VAL A 99 -8.04 -0.12 -6.53
C VAL A 99 -8.91 -1.16 -7.23
N HIS A 100 -8.63 -2.45 -7.05
CA HIS A 100 -9.43 -3.51 -7.66
C HIS A 100 -10.88 -3.49 -7.14
N ARG A 101 -11.08 -3.36 -5.82
CA ARG A 101 -12.43 -3.27 -5.23
C ARG A 101 -13.19 -2.02 -5.72
N ILE A 102 -12.52 -0.86 -5.82
CA ILE A 102 -13.12 0.37 -6.37
C ILE A 102 -13.54 0.16 -7.83
N ARG A 103 -12.71 -0.50 -8.65
CA ARG A 103 -13.05 -0.81 -10.06
C ARG A 103 -14.28 -1.70 -10.16
N THR A 104 -14.45 -2.65 -9.25
CA THR A 104 -15.63 -3.51 -9.20
C THR A 104 -16.89 -2.70 -8.87
N LEU A 105 -16.82 -1.79 -7.89
CA LEU A 105 -17.95 -0.89 -7.58
C LEU A 105 -18.27 0.06 -8.73
N ARG A 106 -17.26 0.60 -9.42
CA ARG A 106 -17.46 1.42 -10.62
C ARG A 106 -18.12 0.63 -11.73
N ARG A 107 -17.69 -0.61 -11.98
CA ARG A 107 -18.30 -1.48 -13.00
C ARG A 107 -19.77 -1.74 -12.68
N ARG A 108 -20.08 -2.03 -11.41
CA ARG A 108 -21.47 -2.17 -10.93
C ARG A 108 -22.30 -0.93 -11.25
N LEU A 109 -21.79 0.24 -10.90
CA LEU A 109 -22.48 1.52 -11.11
C LEU A 109 -22.66 1.88 -12.60
N GLN A 110 -21.77 1.44 -13.49
CA GLN A 110 -21.82 1.76 -14.91
C GLN A 110 -22.60 0.75 -15.76
N PHE A 111 -22.51 -0.55 -15.44
CA PHE A 111 -22.95 -1.62 -16.32
C PHE A 111 -23.95 -2.60 -15.69
N GLU A 112 -23.97 -2.74 -14.36
CA GLU A 112 -24.83 -3.73 -13.68
C GLU A 112 -26.14 -3.09 -13.16
N LEU A 113 -26.21 -1.76 -13.09
CA LEU A 113 -27.45 -1.07 -12.75
C LEU A 113 -28.47 -1.13 -13.90
N PRO A 114 -29.78 -1.22 -13.58
CA PRO A 114 -30.82 -1.14 -14.58
C PRO A 114 -30.81 0.22 -15.29
N THR A 115 -31.34 0.26 -16.52
CA THR A 115 -31.34 1.45 -17.39
C THR A 115 -31.96 2.69 -16.74
N SER A 116 -32.90 2.50 -15.82
CA SER A 116 -33.44 3.55 -14.93
C SER A 116 -33.13 3.17 -13.48
N PRO A 117 -32.00 3.64 -12.92
CA PRO A 117 -31.60 3.28 -11.56
C PRO A 117 -32.49 3.99 -10.53
N ALA A 118 -32.97 3.24 -9.55
CA ALA A 118 -33.67 3.84 -8.42
C ALA A 118 -32.66 4.51 -7.47
N ALA A 119 -33.13 5.49 -6.69
CA ALA A 119 -32.31 6.12 -5.65
C ALA A 119 -31.73 5.09 -4.66
N ALA A 120 -32.47 4.01 -4.38
CA ALA A 120 -32.05 2.91 -3.53
C ALA A 120 -30.83 2.16 -4.07
N ASP A 121 -30.73 2.00 -5.39
CA ASP A 121 -29.62 1.27 -6.02
C ASP A 121 -28.31 2.05 -5.92
N ILE A 122 -28.37 3.37 -6.15
CA ILE A 122 -27.23 4.28 -5.98
C ILE A 122 -26.79 4.30 -4.51
N ALA A 123 -27.75 4.36 -3.59
CA ALA A 123 -27.47 4.29 -2.15
C ALA A 123 -26.83 2.96 -1.75
N ALA A 124 -27.24 1.84 -2.35
CA ALA A 124 -26.62 0.53 -2.09
C ALA A 124 -25.15 0.49 -2.52
N VAL A 125 -24.81 1.06 -3.68
CA VAL A 125 -23.40 1.18 -4.13
C VAL A 125 -22.58 2.08 -3.18
N SER A 126 -23.17 3.18 -2.73
CA SER A 126 -22.54 4.08 -1.75
C SER A 126 -22.28 3.37 -0.41
N ASN A 127 -23.27 2.62 0.11
CA ASN A 127 -23.11 1.83 1.33
C ASN A 127 -22.06 0.73 1.18
N ALA A 128 -22.01 0.06 0.02
CA ALA A 128 -20.98 -0.93 -0.28
C ALA A 128 -19.57 -0.32 -0.29
N ARG A 129 -19.42 0.92 -0.77
CA ARG A 129 -18.16 1.67 -0.66
C ARG A 129 -17.79 1.93 0.80
N SER A 130 -18.72 2.45 1.60
CA SER A 130 -18.47 2.74 3.02
C SER A 130 -18.06 1.49 3.81
N ALA A 131 -18.74 0.36 3.56
CA ALA A 131 -18.39 -0.93 4.17
C ALA A 131 -16.99 -1.41 3.75
N MET A 132 -16.67 -1.31 2.46
CA MET A 132 -15.34 -1.62 1.92
C MET A 132 -14.26 -0.74 2.56
N ASP A 133 -14.50 0.57 2.69
CA ASP A 133 -13.52 1.49 3.29
C ASP A 133 -13.26 1.17 4.76
N LEU A 134 -14.29 0.77 5.52
CA LEU A 134 -14.16 0.35 6.91
C LEU A 134 -13.34 -0.94 7.03
N GLU A 135 -13.64 -1.96 6.21
CA GLU A 135 -12.88 -3.21 6.18
C GLU A 135 -11.40 -2.97 5.83
N MET A 136 -11.15 -2.19 4.78
CA MET A 136 -9.79 -1.88 4.32
C MET A 136 -9.02 -1.04 5.34
N SER A 137 -9.70 -0.14 6.05
CA SER A 137 -9.08 0.65 7.13
C SER A 137 -8.66 -0.24 8.30
N LYS A 138 -9.48 -1.24 8.66
CA LYS A 138 -9.10 -2.24 9.66
C LYS A 138 -7.88 -3.04 9.22
N GLU A 139 -7.87 -3.55 7.98
CA GLU A 139 -6.70 -4.24 7.42
C GLU A 139 -5.43 -3.36 7.47
N TRP A 140 -5.58 -2.05 7.23
CA TRP A 140 -4.47 -1.10 7.28
C TRP A 140 -3.89 -0.95 8.68
N GLU A 141 -4.73 -0.82 9.70
CA GLU A 141 -4.29 -0.75 11.09
C GLU A 141 -3.66 -2.07 11.54
N ASP A 142 -4.21 -3.22 11.14
CA ASP A 142 -3.63 -4.53 11.45
C ASP A 142 -2.22 -4.69 10.86
N MET A 143 -1.98 -4.17 9.65
CA MET A 143 -0.64 -4.16 9.03
C MET A 143 0.36 -3.24 9.76
N LYS A 144 -0.11 -2.18 10.43
CA LYS A 144 0.75 -1.34 11.28
C LYS A 144 1.08 -2.05 12.58
N LEU A 145 0.07 -2.64 13.23
CA LEU A 145 0.21 -3.31 14.53
C LEU A 145 1.02 -4.61 14.46
N ALA A 146 0.95 -5.35 13.34
CA ALA A 146 1.77 -6.54 13.13
C ALA A 146 3.29 -6.27 13.11
N LYS A 147 3.70 -4.99 13.02
CA LYS A 147 5.10 -4.56 13.02
C LYS A 147 5.60 -4.08 14.37
N GLU A 148 4.73 -3.89 15.36
CA GLU A 148 5.17 -3.68 16.72
C GLU A 148 5.60 -5.03 17.32
N PRO A 149 6.78 -5.13 17.94
CA PRO A 149 7.19 -6.37 18.61
C PRO A 149 6.13 -6.73 19.65
N ARG A 150 5.67 -8.00 19.64
CA ARG A 150 4.66 -8.55 20.56
C ARG A 150 5.09 -8.56 22.04
N SER A 151 5.98 -7.68 22.51
CA SER A 151 6.44 -7.70 23.90
C SER A 151 5.41 -7.13 24.91
N LYS A 152 4.28 -6.59 24.45
CA LYS A 152 3.23 -6.04 25.33
C LYS A 152 1.91 -6.83 25.34
N ARG A 153 1.84 -7.99 24.68
CA ARG A 153 0.58 -8.74 24.53
C ARG A 153 0.49 -10.02 25.37
N SER A 154 1.33 -10.16 26.42
CA SER A 154 1.33 -11.36 27.28
C SER A 154 1.44 -11.04 28.78
N VAL A 155 0.65 -10.11 29.32
CA VAL A 155 0.41 -10.07 30.78
C VAL A 155 -1.01 -9.58 31.03
N CYS A 156 -2.00 -10.45 30.80
CA CYS A 156 -3.34 -10.34 31.37
C CYS A 156 -4.15 -11.57 30.95
N CYS A 157 -3.78 -12.75 31.45
CA CYS A 157 -4.64 -13.96 31.53
C CYS A 157 -3.82 -15.12 32.14
N THR A 158 -3.34 -14.96 33.38
CA THR A 158 -2.89 -16.12 34.18
C THR A 158 -3.06 -15.81 35.66
N ASN A 159 -4.30 -15.87 36.15
CA ASN A 159 -4.61 -16.48 37.45
C ASN A 159 -6.13 -16.46 37.70
N GLN A 160 -6.78 -17.57 37.37
CA GLN A 160 -8.02 -17.98 38.01
C GLN A 160 -7.92 -19.50 38.26
N GLY A 161 -7.96 -19.87 39.54
CA GLY A 161 -8.44 -21.17 40.00
C GLY A 161 -7.38 -22.20 40.38
N ILE A 162 -6.87 -22.11 41.60
CA ILE A 162 -6.75 -23.28 42.50
C ILE A 162 -7.76 -23.04 43.62
#